data_AF-I1IW57-F1
#
_entry.id   AF-I1IW57-F1
#
_cell.length_a   1.000
_cell.length_b   1.000
_cell.length_c   1.000
_cell.angle_alpha   90.00
_cell.angle_beta   90.00
_cell.angle_gamma   90.00
#
_symmetry.space_group_name_H-M   'P 1'
#
loop_
_entity.id
_entity.type
_entity.pdbx_description
1 polymer ?
#
loop_
_entity_poly.entity_id
_entity_poly.type
_entity_poly.pdbx_seq_one_letter_code
_entity_poly.pdbx_strand_id
1 'polypeptide(L)'
;MSSLRNAISRRAHKERAQPEARKKFGLLEKHKDYVVRAKAFHRKEDFIRKLKEKASFKNPDEFYFKMINSRTVDGVHRSKPETNYTEEELLLLKNKDMGYILQG
;
A
#
# COMPACT_ATOMS: atom_id res chain seq x y z
N MET A 1 33.78 -29.61 -13.15
CA MET A 1 34.57 -28.57 -12.46
C MET A 1 35.30 -27.73 -13.52
N SER A 2 34.84 -26.52 -13.85
CA SER A 2 35.54 -25.69 -14.84
C SER A 2 36.62 -24.84 -14.16
N SER A 3 37.82 -25.39 -14.00
CA SER A 3 38.91 -24.76 -13.23
C SER A 3 39.55 -23.55 -13.93
N LEU A 4 39.51 -23.45 -15.26
CA LEU A 4 40.14 -22.36 -16.02
C LEU A 4 39.15 -21.28 -16.52
N ARG A 5 37.84 -21.51 -16.40
CA ARG A 5 36.80 -20.60 -16.94
C ARG A 5 36.64 -19.30 -16.14
N ASN A 6 37.10 -19.28 -14.90
CA ASN A 6 37.05 -18.13 -13.99
C ASN A 6 38.42 -17.44 -13.82
N ALA A 7 39.50 -17.98 -14.43
CA ALA A 7 40.85 -17.44 -14.29
C ALA A 7 41.08 -16.15 -15.11
N ILE A 8 40.26 -15.91 -16.14
CA ILE A 8 40.32 -14.72 -16.98
C ILE A 8 39.01 -13.95 -16.81
N SER A 9 39.11 -12.67 -16.40
CA SER A 9 37.94 -11.79 -16.29
C SER A 9 37.29 -11.57 -17.65
N ARG A 10 35.99 -11.86 -17.76
CA ARG A 10 35.22 -11.64 -18.98
C ARG A 10 34.66 -10.22 -19.00
N ARG A 11 34.66 -9.59 -20.17
CA ARG A 11 34.07 -8.26 -20.37
C ARG A 11 32.58 -8.29 -20.03
N ALA A 12 32.16 -7.35 -19.19
CA ALA A 12 30.73 -7.12 -18.93
C ALA A 12 30.07 -6.48 -20.16
N HIS A 13 28.95 -7.05 -20.61
CA HIS A 13 28.10 -6.44 -21.64
C HIS A 13 27.21 -5.38 -20.99
N LYS A 14 27.35 -4.12 -21.43
CA LYS A 14 26.53 -3.01 -20.95
C LYS A 14 25.15 -3.05 -21.59
N GLU A 15 24.13 -2.69 -20.82
CA GLU A 15 22.75 -2.58 -21.31
C GLU A 15 22.56 -1.28 -22.11
N ARG A 16 21.67 -1.30 -23.11
CA ARG A 16 21.34 -0.10 -23.92
C ARG A 16 20.27 0.76 -23.26
N ALA A 17 20.40 2.08 -23.38
CA ALA A 17 19.39 3.05 -22.96
C ALA A 17 18.15 3.06 -23.89
N GLN A 18 17.10 3.77 -23.46
CA GLN A 18 15.93 4.08 -24.30
C GLN A 18 16.36 5.02 -25.45
N PRO A 19 15.91 4.84 -26.70
CA PRO A 19 16.17 5.79 -27.78
C PRO A 19 15.60 7.18 -27.45
N GLU A 20 16.33 8.25 -27.80
CA GLU A 20 15.95 9.64 -27.48
C GLU A 20 14.54 10.00 -27.99
N ALA A 21 14.16 9.57 -29.19
CA ALA A 21 12.82 9.79 -29.76
C ALA A 21 11.67 9.20 -28.90
N ARG A 22 11.98 8.23 -28.02
CA ARG A 22 11.01 7.54 -27.15
C ARG A 22 11.22 7.86 -25.66
N LYS A 23 12.10 8.80 -25.33
CA LYS A 23 12.40 9.19 -23.95
C LYS A 23 11.17 9.65 -23.15
N LYS A 24 10.15 10.18 -23.84
CA LYS A 24 8.84 10.55 -23.25
C LYS A 24 8.13 9.40 -22.52
N PHE A 25 8.42 8.14 -22.86
CA PHE A 25 7.82 6.97 -22.22
C PHE A 25 8.59 6.48 -20.99
N GLY A 26 9.64 7.20 -20.59
CA GLY A 26 10.49 6.84 -19.45
C GLY A 26 11.48 5.72 -19.76
N LEU A 27 11.90 5.02 -18.70
CA LEU A 27 12.93 4.00 -18.74
C LEU A 27 12.52 2.80 -19.63
N LEU A 28 13.45 2.31 -20.45
CA LEU A 28 13.23 1.09 -21.24
C LEU A 28 13.38 -0.14 -20.34
N GLU A 29 12.24 -0.68 -19.91
CA GLU A 29 12.17 -1.91 -19.11
C GLU A 29 12.98 -3.05 -19.74
N LYS A 30 13.84 -3.70 -18.93
CA LYS A 30 14.59 -4.90 -19.32
C LYS A 30 13.97 -6.13 -18.65
N HIS A 31 14.48 -7.31 -19.00
CA HIS A 31 13.96 -8.56 -18.45
C HIS A 31 14.02 -8.61 -16.90
N LYS A 32 15.05 -8.02 -16.28
CA LYS A 32 15.16 -7.93 -14.82
C LYS A 32 13.99 -7.14 -14.22
N ASP A 33 13.68 -5.99 -14.80
CA ASP A 33 12.59 -5.11 -14.38
C ASP A 33 11.23 -5.80 -14.60
N TYR A 34 11.06 -6.46 -15.75
CA TYR A 34 9.89 -7.29 -16.06
C TYR A 34 9.65 -8.35 -15.00
N VAL A 35 10.69 -9.09 -14.60
CA VAL A 35 10.57 -10.13 -13.58
C VAL A 35 10.12 -9.54 -12.24
N VAL A 36 10.63 -8.37 -11.85
CA VAL A 36 10.19 -7.69 -10.63
C VAL A 36 8.72 -7.29 -10.73
N ARG A 37 8.31 -6.69 -11.85
CA ARG A 37 6.93 -6.27 -12.11
C ARG A 37 5.96 -7.45 -12.11
N ALA A 38 6.29 -8.53 -12.81
CA ALA A 38 5.49 -9.75 -12.88
C ALA A 38 5.32 -10.41 -11.52
N LYS A 39 6.40 -10.52 -10.73
CA LYS A 39 6.33 -11.04 -9.35
C LYS A 39 5.43 -10.17 -8.46
N ALA A 40 5.54 -8.85 -8.56
CA ALA A 40 4.68 -7.94 -7.80
C ALA A 40 3.20 -8.07 -8.20
N PHE A 41 2.92 -8.25 -9.50
CA PHE A 41 1.57 -8.45 -10.02
C PHE A 41 0.96 -9.77 -9.49
N HIS A 42 1.64 -10.90 -9.67
CA HIS A 42 1.11 -12.19 -9.21
C HIS A 42 0.93 -12.26 -7.69
N ARG A 43 1.80 -11.60 -6.91
CA ARG A 43 1.59 -11.46 -5.45
C ARG A 43 0.27 -10.75 -5.13
N LYS A 44 -0.08 -9.70 -5.88
CA LYS A 44 -1.35 -8.98 -5.70
C LYS A 44 -2.54 -9.84 -6.13
N GLU A 45 -2.42 -10.56 -7.25
CA GLU A 45 -3.46 -11.49 -7.71
C GLU A 45 -3.74 -12.59 -6.69
N ASP A 46 -2.70 -13.25 -6.18
CA ASP A 46 -2.82 -14.28 -5.16
C ASP A 46 -3.45 -13.75 -3.86
N PHE A 47 -3.08 -12.53 -3.46
CA PHE A 47 -3.69 -11.89 -2.31
C PHE A 47 -5.19 -11.63 -2.53
N ILE A 48 -5.57 -11.07 -3.68
CA ILE A 48 -6.98 -10.82 -4.03
C ILE A 48 -7.75 -12.13 -4.09
N ARG A 49 -7.19 -13.19 -4.67
CA ARG A 49 -7.81 -14.52 -4.74
C ARG A 49 -8.10 -15.06 -3.34
N LYS A 50 -7.14 -15.00 -2.43
CA LYS A 50 -7.33 -15.40 -1.02
C LYS A 50 -8.39 -14.56 -0.31
N LEU A 51 -8.45 -13.25 -0.57
CA LEU A 51 -9.52 -12.39 -0.01
C LEU A 51 -10.90 -12.77 -0.55
N LYS A 52 -11.01 -13.10 -1.83
CA LYS A 52 -12.26 -13.59 -2.44
C LYS A 52 -12.70 -14.91 -1.82
N GLU A 53 -11.78 -15.87 -1.69
CA GLU A 53 -12.05 -17.16 -1.03
C GLU A 53 -12.56 -16.94 0.41
N LYS A 54 -11.87 -16.11 1.21
CA LYS A 54 -12.31 -15.78 2.57
C LYS A 54 -13.69 -15.12 2.61
N ALA A 55 -13.99 -14.21 1.67
CA ALA A 55 -15.30 -13.58 1.59
C ALA A 55 -16.41 -14.59 1.23
N SER A 56 -16.12 -15.53 0.33
CA SER A 56 -17.07 -16.60 -0.06
C SER A 56 -17.35 -17.59 1.07
N PHE A 57 -16.35 -17.89 1.92
CA PHE A 57 -16.49 -18.80 3.06
C PHE A 57 -16.89 -18.09 4.36
N LYS A 58 -17.30 -16.83 4.31
CA LYS A 58 -17.70 -16.07 5.49
C LYS A 58 -18.95 -16.67 6.13
N ASN A 59 -18.92 -16.91 7.45
CA ASN A 59 -20.11 -17.30 8.20
C ASN A 59 -20.99 -16.06 8.46
N PRO A 60 -22.27 -16.03 8.01
CA PRO A 60 -23.16 -14.89 8.26
C PRO A 60 -23.42 -14.65 9.76
N ASP A 61 -23.32 -15.68 10.59
CA ASP A 61 -23.59 -15.61 12.03
C ASP A 61 -22.33 -15.39 12.88
N GLU A 62 -21.19 -15.04 12.26
CA GLU A 62 -19.96 -14.78 13.00
C GLU A 62 -20.09 -13.54 13.90
N PHE A 63 -19.64 -13.69 15.16
CA PHE A 63 -19.62 -12.61 16.12
C PHE A 63 -18.24 -12.46 16.76
N TYR A 64 -17.71 -11.24 16.70
CA TYR A 64 -16.51 -10.82 17.41
C TYR A 64 -16.87 -9.65 18.35
N PHE A 65 -16.37 -9.65 19.59
CA PHE A 65 -16.65 -8.57 20.56
C PHE A 65 -16.32 -7.16 20.06
N LYS A 66 -15.35 -7.03 19.13
CA LYS A 66 -15.01 -5.74 18.48
C LYS A 66 -16.15 -5.19 17.61
N MET A 67 -17.10 -6.01 17.15
CA MET A 67 -18.27 -5.57 16.38
C MET A 67 -19.22 -4.69 17.20
N ILE A 68 -19.18 -4.76 18.54
CA ILE A 68 -19.93 -3.83 19.42
C ILE A 68 -19.40 -2.39 19.31
N ASN A 69 -18.09 -2.26 19.09
CA ASN A 69 -17.39 -0.97 19.12
C ASN A 69 -16.94 -0.49 17.74
N SER A 70 -17.27 -1.20 16.67
CA SER A 70 -16.92 -0.83 15.31
C SER A 70 -18.14 -0.85 14.42
N ARG A 71 -18.14 -0.04 13.36
CA ARG A 71 -19.29 0.08 12.46
C ARG A 71 -18.83 -0.09 11.02
N THR A 72 -19.70 -0.67 10.21
CA THR A 72 -19.52 -0.70 8.76
C THR A 72 -20.34 0.42 8.16
N VAL A 73 -19.71 1.33 7.42
CA VAL A 73 -20.38 2.45 6.73
C VAL A 73 -20.10 2.27 5.24
N ASP A 74 -21.16 2.19 4.43
CA ASP A 74 -21.08 1.95 2.98
C ASP A 74 -20.26 0.70 2.61
N GLY A 75 -20.36 -0.36 3.43
CA GLY A 75 -19.61 -1.60 3.22
C GLY A 75 -18.14 -1.55 3.64
N VAL A 76 -17.64 -0.42 4.15
CA VAL A 76 -16.26 -0.27 4.64
C VAL A 76 -16.23 -0.25 6.17
N HIS A 77 -15.37 -1.09 6.76
CA HIS A 77 -15.16 -1.11 8.19
C HIS A 77 -14.52 0.21 8.67
N ARG A 78 -15.18 0.88 9.62
CA ARG A 78 -14.65 2.06 10.31
C ARG A 78 -14.53 1.75 11.80
N SER A 79 -13.35 2.00 12.36
CA SER A 79 -13.17 2.02 13.80
C SER A 79 -14.02 3.14 14.41
N LYS A 80 -14.37 3.01 15.69
CA LYS A 80 -14.90 4.16 16.44
C LYS A 80 -13.87 5.30 16.36
N PRO A 81 -14.30 6.55 16.13
CA PRO A 81 -13.41 7.69 16.31
C PRO A 81 -12.95 7.71 17.79
N GLU A 82 -11.67 7.96 18.01
CA GLU A 82 -11.06 8.02 19.35
C GLU A 82 -11.63 9.16 20.20
N THR A 83 -12.22 10.19 19.58
CA THR A 83 -12.67 11.40 20.24
C THR A 83 -14.17 11.60 20.08
N ASN A 84 -14.91 11.42 21.18
CA ASN A 84 -16.25 11.99 21.33
C ASN A 84 -16.12 13.10 22.36
N TYR A 85 -15.81 14.32 21.92
CA TYR A 85 -15.77 15.46 22.81
C TYR A 85 -17.19 15.80 23.28
N THR A 86 -17.34 16.15 24.55
CA THR A 86 -18.59 16.74 25.02
C THR A 86 -18.77 18.14 24.42
N GLU A 87 -19.99 18.66 24.46
CA GLU A 87 -20.26 20.02 23.96
C GLU A 87 -19.44 21.08 24.73
N GLU A 88 -19.26 20.89 26.04
CA GLU A 88 -18.43 21.73 26.89
C GLU A 88 -16.95 21.68 26.49
N GLU A 89 -16.42 20.49 26.21
CA GLU A 89 -15.05 20.31 25.74
C GLU A 89 -14.83 20.97 24.37
N LEU A 90 -15.81 20.88 23.46
CA LEU A 90 -15.76 21.55 22.16
C LEU A 90 -15.79 23.08 22.30
N LEU A 91 -16.62 23.61 23.20
CA LEU A 91 -16.65 25.05 23.52
C LEU A 91 -15.30 25.53 24.06
N LEU A 92 -14.70 24.77 24.98
CA LEU A 92 -13.38 25.07 25.52
C LEU A 92 -12.30 25.04 24.43
N LEU A 93 -12.31 24.02 23.56
CA LEU A 93 -11.36 23.93 22.44
C LEU A 93 -11.49 25.14 21.50
N LYS A 94 -12.72 25.46 21.09
CA LYS A 94 -13.00 26.61 20.21
C LYS A 94 -12.51 27.93 20.83
N ASN A 95 -12.76 28.14 22.12
CA ASN A 95 -12.28 29.34 22.82
C ASN A 95 -10.74 29.42 22.86
N LYS A 96 -10.06 28.29 23.09
CA LYS A 96 -8.58 28.23 23.05
C LYS A 96 -8.04 28.53 21.65
N ASP A 97 -8.64 27.94 20.61
CA ASP A 97 -8.25 28.17 19.22
C ASP A 97 -8.46 29.64 18.82
N MET A 98 -9.59 30.24 19.22
CA MET A 98 -9.86 31.67 19.01
C MET A 98 -8.81 32.55 19.71
N GLY A 99 -8.44 32.24 20.94
CA GLY A 99 -7.39 32.96 21.66
C GLY A 99 -6.03 32.85 20.98
N TYR A 100 -5.67 31.66 20.49
CA TYR A 100 -4.42 31.43 19.76
C TYR A 100 -4.34 32.23 18.47
N ILE A 101 -5.43 32.27 17.68
CA ILE A 101 -5.51 33.03 16.43
C ILE A 101 -5.41 34.55 16.68
N LEU A 102 -6.02 35.04 17.76
CA LEU A 102 -6.07 36.48 18.06
C LEU A 102 -4.80 37.03 18.76
N GLN A 103 -3.99 36.16 19.37
CA GLN A 103 -2.70 36.53 19.97
C GLN A 103 -1.50 36.38 19.03
N GLY A 104 -1.71 35.86 17.81
CA GLY A 104 -0.68 35.72 16.77
C GLY A 104 -0.57 36.91 15.84
#